data_AF-A0A1I2K8E3-F1
#
_entry.id   AF-A0A1I2K8E3-F1
#
_cell.length_a   1.000
_cell.length_b   1.000
_cell.length_c   1.000
_cell.angle_alpha   90.00
_cell.angle_beta   90.00
_cell.angle_gamma   90.00
#
_symmetry.space_group_name_H-M   'P 1'
#
loop_
_entity.id
_entity.type
_entity.pdbx_description
1 polymer ?
#
loop_
_entity_poly.entity_id
_entity_poly.type
_entity_poly.pdbx_seq_one_letter_code
_entity_poly.pdbx_strand_id
1 'polypeptide(L)'
;MCGEGTALVESIEGKSGRPRMKPPFIKQCGLFKLPTLVNNVESLSLVPSILLDDSKEYLTYGTEGSVGTKLVSVGGNVRNPGVFEIPFGITLREIIYELAGGIIDNNEIRLVQLGGASGKIASPKILDIPYTYEDLRKVGLTVGSGAILVVDKRTSVLEFLKATQEFFSHESCGQCTPCREGNLHISLILDKCIEGTAKKKDIANLEKFANIMCDSSLCGLGETAQSALLSAMHWFKEEFEV
;
A
#
# COMPACT_ATOMS: atom_id res chain seq x y z
N MET A 1 5.25 7.29 -9.68
CA MET A 1 4.52 6.65 -10.81
C MET A 1 5.31 5.57 -11.58
N CYS A 2 6.57 5.85 -12.00
CA CYS A 2 7.37 4.95 -12.87
C CYS A 2 7.79 3.59 -12.24
N GLY A 3 7.38 3.30 -11.01
CA GLY A 3 7.56 1.97 -10.40
C GLY A 3 6.52 0.93 -10.87
N GLU A 4 5.43 1.34 -11.51
CA GLU A 4 4.48 0.39 -12.14
C GLU A 4 5.13 -0.26 -13.36
N GLY A 5 4.92 -1.56 -13.57
CA GLY A 5 5.69 -2.33 -14.55
C GLY A 5 5.67 -1.78 -15.99
N THR A 6 4.52 -1.29 -16.48
CA THR A 6 4.42 -0.73 -17.84
C THR A 6 5.00 0.68 -17.93
N ALA A 7 4.78 1.48 -16.89
CA ALA A 7 5.35 2.81 -16.74
C ALA A 7 6.89 2.76 -16.67
N LEU A 8 7.44 1.76 -15.97
CA LEU A 8 8.87 1.49 -15.86
C LEU A 8 9.48 1.22 -17.24
N VAL A 9 8.83 0.35 -18.03
CA VAL A 9 9.26 0.04 -19.40
C VAL A 9 9.29 1.30 -20.28
N GLU A 10 8.22 2.09 -20.27
CA GLU A 10 8.17 3.35 -21.04
C GLU A 10 9.27 4.34 -20.62
N SER A 11 9.53 4.43 -19.31
CA SER A 11 10.60 5.27 -18.78
C SER A 11 11.99 4.81 -19.21
N ILE A 12 12.27 3.49 -19.22
CA ILE A 12 13.56 2.94 -19.69
C ILE A 12 13.73 3.18 -21.20
N GLU A 13 12.65 3.18 -21.97
CA GLU A 13 12.67 3.51 -23.40
C GLU A 13 12.86 5.02 -23.68
N GLY A 14 13.07 5.85 -22.64
CA GLY A 14 13.28 7.29 -22.78
C GLY A 14 12.02 8.10 -23.03
N LYS A 15 10.83 7.52 -22.82
CA LYS A 15 9.55 8.21 -22.97
C LYS A 15 9.07 8.74 -21.62
N SER A 16 8.01 9.55 -21.64
CA SER A 16 7.28 9.86 -20.41
C SER A 16 6.80 8.56 -19.77
N GLY A 17 6.93 8.41 -18.46
CA GLY A 17 6.59 7.17 -17.74
C GLY A 17 5.10 6.80 -17.72
N ARG A 18 4.29 7.24 -18.68
CA ARG A 18 2.86 6.95 -18.73
C ARG A 18 2.65 5.45 -19.01
N PRO A 19 1.82 4.74 -18.20
CA PRO A 19 1.62 3.30 -18.36
C PRO A 19 0.98 2.93 -19.70
N ARG A 20 1.31 1.72 -20.18
CA ARG A 20 0.70 1.15 -21.38
C ARG A 20 -0.62 0.47 -21.03
N MET A 21 -1.62 0.67 -21.89
CA MET A 21 -2.86 -0.09 -21.80
C MET A 21 -2.59 -1.58 -22.04
N LYS A 22 -3.18 -2.44 -21.21
CA LYS A 22 -3.15 -3.89 -21.35
C LYS A 22 -4.45 -4.32 -22.04
N PRO A 23 -4.45 -5.24 -23.04
CA PRO A 23 -3.30 -5.91 -23.68
C PRO A 23 -2.56 -5.03 -24.74
N PRO A 24 -1.32 -5.38 -25.13
CA PRO A 24 -0.56 -6.59 -24.75
C PRO A 24 0.09 -6.49 -23.36
N PHE A 25 0.29 -7.65 -22.70
CA PHE A 25 1.00 -7.71 -21.42
C PHE A 25 2.52 -7.62 -21.63
N ILE A 26 3.24 -7.07 -20.64
CA ILE A 26 4.70 -6.86 -20.69
C ILE A 26 5.47 -8.17 -20.95
N LYS A 27 4.99 -9.29 -20.37
CA LYS A 27 5.58 -10.62 -20.58
C LYS A 27 5.56 -11.09 -22.03
N GLN A 28 4.71 -10.48 -22.88
CA GLN A 28 4.63 -10.75 -24.31
C GLN A 28 5.30 -9.64 -25.12
N CYS A 29 5.05 -8.38 -24.76
CA CYS A 29 5.55 -7.21 -25.47
C CYS A 29 5.85 -6.09 -24.46
N GLY A 30 7.05 -6.12 -23.91
CA GLY A 30 7.56 -5.21 -22.89
C GLY A 30 8.62 -4.27 -23.45
N LEU A 31 9.80 -4.32 -22.86
CA LEU A 31 10.93 -3.43 -23.17
C LEU A 31 11.39 -3.61 -24.61
N PHE A 32 11.46 -2.50 -25.36
CA PHE A 32 11.81 -2.47 -26.78
C PHE A 32 10.95 -3.43 -27.63
N LYS A 33 9.68 -3.63 -27.21
CA LYS A 33 8.72 -4.55 -27.82
C LYS A 33 9.14 -6.04 -27.75
N LEU A 34 9.99 -6.39 -26.78
CA LEU A 34 10.41 -7.77 -26.53
C LEU A 34 9.71 -8.35 -25.29
N PRO A 35 9.51 -9.68 -25.21
CA PRO A 35 9.05 -10.34 -23.99
C PRO A 35 9.92 -9.94 -22.79
N THR A 36 9.30 -9.37 -21.74
CA THR A 36 10.05 -8.85 -20.59
C THR A 36 9.39 -9.29 -19.28
N LEU A 37 10.19 -9.80 -18.34
CA LEU A 37 9.76 -10.06 -16.98
C LEU A 37 10.18 -8.89 -16.08
N VAL A 38 9.23 -8.32 -15.36
CA VAL A 38 9.48 -7.26 -14.37
C VAL A 38 9.25 -7.87 -13.00
N ASN A 39 10.30 -7.93 -12.19
CA ASN A 39 10.26 -8.47 -10.83
C ASN A 39 10.81 -7.43 -9.86
N ASN A 40 10.33 -7.44 -8.62
CA ASN A 40 10.92 -6.63 -7.57
C ASN A 40 12.35 -7.12 -7.26
N VAL A 41 13.21 -6.20 -6.80
CA VAL A 41 14.60 -6.51 -6.42
C VAL A 41 14.66 -7.60 -5.35
N GLU A 42 13.82 -7.53 -4.32
CA GLU A 42 13.73 -8.55 -3.26
C GLU A 42 13.49 -9.94 -3.87
N SER A 43 12.47 -10.06 -4.73
CA SER A 43 12.14 -11.33 -5.38
C SER A 43 13.30 -11.90 -6.20
N LEU A 44 14.00 -11.07 -6.98
CA LEU A 44 15.15 -11.53 -7.77
C LEU A 44 16.36 -11.85 -6.90
N SER A 45 16.58 -11.11 -5.81
CA SER A 45 17.72 -11.31 -4.91
C SER A 45 17.66 -12.63 -4.14
N LEU A 46 16.46 -13.19 -3.98
CA LEU A 46 16.24 -14.49 -3.32
C LEU A 46 16.57 -15.68 -4.23
N VAL A 47 16.53 -15.51 -5.55
CA VAL A 47 16.69 -16.62 -6.52
C VAL A 47 18.02 -17.37 -6.34
N PRO A 48 19.19 -16.70 -6.23
CA PRO A 48 20.45 -17.40 -6.02
C PRO A 48 20.47 -18.20 -4.73
N SER A 49 20.02 -17.61 -3.62
CA SER A 49 19.98 -18.28 -2.31
C SER A 49 19.11 -19.54 -2.33
N ILE A 50 17.94 -19.48 -2.99
CA ILE A 50 17.04 -20.62 -3.11
C ILE A 50 17.62 -21.72 -4.01
N LEU A 51 18.27 -21.36 -5.12
CA LEU A 51 18.81 -22.34 -6.08
C LEU A 51 20.10 -23.01 -5.60
N LEU A 52 20.87 -22.33 -4.77
CA LEU A 52 22.14 -22.84 -4.23
C LEU A 52 21.97 -23.56 -2.88
N ASP A 53 20.79 -23.50 -2.28
CA ASP A 53 20.46 -24.15 -1.01
C ASP A 53 19.90 -25.57 -1.23
N ASP A 54 20.80 -26.54 -1.28
CA ASP A 54 20.45 -27.97 -1.38
C ASP A 54 19.63 -28.47 -0.18
N SER A 55 19.80 -27.84 1.00
CA SER A 55 19.11 -28.21 2.23
C SER A 55 17.65 -27.72 2.26
N LYS A 56 17.30 -26.80 1.35
CA LYS A 56 16.00 -26.13 1.26
C LYS A 56 15.61 -25.44 2.58
N GLU A 57 16.59 -24.90 3.30
CA GLU A 57 16.40 -24.10 4.52
C GLU A 57 15.42 -22.96 4.29
N TYR A 58 15.47 -22.28 3.14
CA TYR A 58 14.53 -21.20 2.82
C TYR A 58 13.06 -21.64 2.92
N LEU A 59 12.76 -22.91 2.58
CA LEU A 59 11.41 -23.47 2.66
C LEU A 59 10.97 -23.83 4.08
N THR A 60 11.89 -23.80 5.05
CA THR A 60 11.59 -24.07 6.47
C THR A 60 11.11 -22.83 7.22
N TYR A 61 11.34 -21.63 6.66
CA TYR A 61 10.82 -20.38 7.20
C TYR A 61 9.38 -20.13 6.75
N GLY A 62 8.64 -19.38 7.57
CA GLY A 62 7.29 -18.95 7.21
C GLY A 62 6.20 -19.95 7.59
N THR A 63 5.10 -19.90 6.86
CA THR A 63 3.96 -20.82 7.00
C THR A 63 3.73 -21.57 5.69
N GLU A 64 2.84 -22.57 5.69
CA GLU A 64 2.52 -23.35 4.48
C GLU A 64 2.00 -22.47 3.32
N GLY A 65 1.22 -21.42 3.63
CA GLY A 65 0.70 -20.49 2.63
C GLY A 65 1.65 -19.35 2.28
N SER A 66 2.54 -18.98 3.21
CA SER A 66 3.49 -17.88 3.07
C SER A 66 4.89 -18.37 3.43
N VAL A 67 5.54 -19.04 2.48
CA VAL A 67 6.85 -19.67 2.68
C VAL A 67 7.98 -18.64 2.56
N GLY A 68 9.00 -18.78 3.41
CA GLY A 68 10.22 -17.99 3.37
C GLY A 68 10.21 -16.78 4.29
N THR A 69 11.07 -15.81 3.95
CA THR A 69 11.23 -14.55 4.67
C THR A 69 10.70 -13.38 3.87
N LYS A 70 10.50 -12.25 4.56
CA LYS A 70 10.06 -10.99 3.99
C LYS A 70 10.89 -9.85 4.57
N LEU A 71 11.37 -8.95 3.72
CA LEU A 71 11.89 -7.66 4.17
C LEU A 71 10.71 -6.75 4.50
N VAL A 72 10.57 -6.41 5.78
CA VAL A 72 9.59 -5.42 6.26
C VAL A 72 10.27 -4.11 6.59
N SER A 73 9.74 -3.02 6.04
CA SER A 73 10.20 -1.66 6.33
C SER A 73 9.25 -1.03 7.32
N VAL A 74 9.67 -0.92 8.59
CA VAL A 74 8.85 -0.32 9.66
C VAL A 74 9.22 1.13 9.82
N GLY A 75 8.23 2.01 9.70
CA GLY A 75 8.41 3.47 9.83
C GLY A 75 7.26 4.14 10.57
N GLY A 76 7.30 5.47 10.61
CA GLY A 76 6.31 6.30 11.32
C GLY A 76 6.72 6.56 12.76
N ASN A 77 5.78 6.48 13.70
CA ASN A 77 5.98 6.85 15.11
C ASN A 77 6.56 5.70 15.97
N VAL A 78 7.46 4.88 15.41
CA VAL A 78 8.19 3.84 16.14
C VAL A 78 9.54 4.33 16.65
N ARG A 79 10.09 3.71 17.69
CA ARG A 79 11.38 4.11 18.27
C ARG A 79 12.57 3.80 17.37
N ASN A 80 12.55 2.62 16.75
CA ASN A 80 13.62 2.11 15.92
C ASN A 80 13.09 1.85 14.50
N PRO A 81 12.84 2.90 13.70
CA PRO A 81 12.45 2.73 12.30
C PRO A 81 13.60 2.05 11.54
N GLY A 82 13.27 1.12 10.65
CA GLY A 82 14.28 0.31 9.98
C GLY A 82 13.71 -0.74 9.04
N VAL A 83 14.62 -1.50 8.43
CA VAL A 83 14.28 -2.66 7.60
C VAL A 83 14.68 -3.91 8.38
N PHE A 84 13.75 -4.84 8.51
CA PHE A 84 13.94 -6.10 9.22
C PHE A 84 13.61 -7.24 8.27
N GLU A 85 14.47 -8.26 8.21
CA GLU A 85 14.12 -9.52 7.57
C GLU A 85 13.43 -10.41 8.59
N ILE A 86 12.21 -10.84 8.28
CA ILE A 86 11.39 -11.65 9.18
C ILE A 86 10.92 -12.92 8.48
N PRO A 87 10.79 -14.06 9.17
CA PRO A 87 9.99 -15.15 8.67
C PRO A 87 8.51 -14.72 8.65
N PHE A 88 7.75 -15.16 7.64
CA PHE A 88 6.30 -14.99 7.68
C PHE A 88 5.69 -15.71 8.90
N GLY A 89 4.57 -15.19 9.41
CA GLY A 89 3.83 -15.82 10.51
C GLY A 89 3.99 -15.14 11.87
N ILE A 90 5.05 -14.36 12.09
CA ILE A 90 5.11 -13.48 13.28
C ILE A 90 4.03 -12.40 13.18
N THR A 91 3.52 -11.95 14.32
CA THR A 91 2.44 -10.96 14.42
C THR A 91 2.94 -9.54 14.15
N LEU A 92 2.01 -8.67 13.76
CA LEU A 92 2.30 -7.23 13.65
C LEU A 92 2.75 -6.63 14.98
N ARG A 93 2.24 -7.15 16.11
CA ARG A 93 2.66 -6.75 17.45
C ARG A 93 4.14 -7.04 17.67
N GLU A 94 4.59 -8.25 17.37
CA GLU A 94 6.00 -8.63 17.50
C GLU A 94 6.89 -7.72 16.62
N ILE A 95 6.49 -7.49 15.37
CA ILE A 95 7.23 -6.60 14.46
C ILE A 95 7.33 -5.17 15.04
N ILE A 96 6.24 -4.61 15.54
CA ILE A 96 6.21 -3.21 15.99
C ILE A 96 6.87 -3.02 17.35
N TYR A 97 6.60 -3.91 18.31
CA TYR A 97 7.03 -3.74 19.70
C TYR A 97 8.39 -4.37 19.98
N GLU A 98 8.68 -5.54 19.39
CA GLU A 98 9.94 -6.26 19.66
C GLU A 98 11.04 -5.81 18.70
N LEU A 99 10.76 -5.73 17.39
CA LEU A 99 11.77 -5.34 16.40
C LEU A 99 11.94 -3.82 16.31
N ALA A 100 10.84 -3.07 16.15
CA ALA A 100 10.89 -1.61 16.01
C ALA A 100 10.86 -0.84 17.35
N GLY A 101 10.92 -1.54 18.49
CA GLY A 101 11.06 -0.96 19.82
C GLY A 101 9.82 -0.26 20.39
N GLY A 102 8.65 -0.48 19.77
CA GLY A 102 7.37 0.12 20.17
C GLY A 102 7.23 1.58 19.75
N ILE A 103 6.23 2.25 20.32
CA ILE A 103 5.84 3.61 19.92
C ILE A 103 6.66 4.66 20.68
N ILE A 104 7.01 5.73 19.99
CA ILE A 104 7.65 6.91 20.59
C ILE A 104 6.79 7.41 21.76
N ASP A 105 7.44 7.77 22.87
CA ASP A 105 6.79 8.25 24.11
C ASP A 105 5.77 7.29 24.75
N ASN A 106 5.72 6.02 24.34
CA ASN A 106 4.67 5.06 24.71
C ASN A 106 3.25 5.54 24.33
N ASN A 107 3.14 6.34 23.27
CA ASN A 107 1.83 6.71 22.73
C ASN A 107 1.05 5.48 22.25
N GLU A 108 -0.25 5.65 22.11
CA GLU A 108 -1.12 4.64 21.52
C GLU A 108 -1.15 4.76 19.99
N ILE A 109 -1.18 3.62 19.31
CA ILE A 109 -1.34 3.54 17.86
C ILE A 109 -2.76 4.04 17.49
N ARG A 110 -2.87 4.91 16.49
CA ARG A 110 -4.14 5.30 15.87
C ARG A 110 -4.47 4.41 14.69
N LEU A 111 -3.51 4.20 13.80
CA LEU A 111 -3.66 3.40 12.59
C LEU A 111 -2.33 2.76 12.18
N VAL A 112 -2.43 1.70 11.40
CA VAL A 112 -1.30 1.05 10.72
C VAL A 112 -1.60 0.99 9.23
N GLN A 113 -0.68 1.44 8.37
CA GLN A 113 -0.76 1.25 6.93
C GLN A 113 0.14 0.10 6.51
N LEU A 114 -0.41 -0.87 5.77
CA LEU A 114 0.32 -2.04 5.28
C LEU A 114 0.41 -2.01 3.76
N GLY A 115 1.59 -2.29 3.22
CA GLY A 115 1.83 -2.40 1.77
C GLY A 115 2.26 -1.09 1.09
N GLY A 116 2.66 -0.09 1.86
CA GLY A 116 3.11 1.22 1.38
C GLY A 116 1.95 2.20 1.14
N ALA A 117 2.22 3.31 0.46
CA ALA A 117 1.23 4.37 0.24
C ALA A 117 -0.03 3.90 -0.50
N SER A 118 0.11 2.96 -1.44
CA SER A 118 -0.99 2.27 -2.16
C SER A 118 -1.69 1.20 -1.32
N GLY A 119 -1.20 0.97 -0.11
CA GLY A 119 -1.72 0.02 0.83
C GLY A 119 -3.01 0.47 1.52
N LYS A 120 -3.53 -0.42 2.36
CA LYS A 120 -4.71 -0.13 3.19
C LYS A 120 -4.27 0.27 4.59
N ILE A 121 -5.10 1.09 5.23
CA ILE A 121 -4.96 1.39 6.66
C ILE A 121 -5.88 0.50 7.48
N ALA A 122 -5.51 0.26 8.73
CA ALA A 122 -6.29 -0.52 9.67
C ALA A 122 -6.21 0.05 11.08
N SER A 123 -7.22 -0.26 11.88
CA SER A 123 -7.20 0.03 13.31
C SER A 123 -6.20 -0.88 14.04
N PRO A 124 -5.73 -0.51 15.25
CA PRO A 124 -4.81 -1.34 16.05
C PRO A 124 -5.37 -2.72 16.47
N LYS A 125 -6.64 -3.02 16.15
CA LYS A 125 -7.24 -4.34 16.39
C LYS A 125 -6.58 -5.46 15.60
N ILE A 126 -5.78 -5.14 14.57
CA ILE A 126 -5.09 -6.11 13.73
C ILE A 126 -3.72 -6.55 14.27
N LEU A 127 -3.24 -6.00 15.40
CA LEU A 127 -1.87 -6.21 15.86
C LEU A 127 -1.54 -7.68 16.13
N ASP A 128 -2.53 -8.47 16.54
CA ASP A 128 -2.35 -9.89 16.87
C ASP A 128 -2.53 -10.81 15.64
N ILE A 129 -2.69 -10.25 14.45
CA ILE A 129 -2.81 -11.03 13.21
C ILE A 129 -1.40 -11.44 12.75
N PRO A 130 -1.19 -12.74 12.43
CA PRO A 130 0.03 -13.20 11.78
C PRO A 130 0.30 -12.44 10.49
N TYR A 131 1.54 -11.99 10.31
CA TYR A 131 1.98 -11.32 9.10
C TYR A 131 2.22 -12.38 8.01
N THR A 132 1.14 -12.75 7.32
CA THR A 132 1.11 -13.71 6.20
C THR A 132 0.18 -13.17 5.10
N TYR A 133 0.31 -13.69 3.88
CA TYR A 133 -0.59 -13.34 2.79
C TYR A 133 -2.04 -13.78 3.07
N GLU A 134 -2.22 -14.95 3.68
CA GLU A 134 -3.53 -15.54 3.94
C GLU A 134 -4.27 -14.83 5.06
N ASP A 135 -3.61 -14.58 6.19
CA ASP A 135 -4.26 -14.01 7.38
C ASP A 135 -4.59 -12.54 7.20
N LEU A 136 -3.71 -11.77 6.57
CA LEU A 136 -4.01 -10.39 6.20
C LEU A 136 -5.16 -10.31 5.20
N ARG A 137 -5.22 -11.23 4.22
CA ARG A 137 -6.32 -11.25 3.24
C ARG A 137 -7.69 -11.49 3.89
N LYS A 138 -7.77 -12.32 4.93
CA LYS A 138 -9.02 -12.59 5.67
C LYS A 138 -9.63 -11.34 6.29
N VAL A 139 -8.81 -10.36 6.66
CA VAL A 139 -9.25 -9.06 7.19
C VAL A 139 -9.22 -7.94 6.15
N GLY A 140 -9.13 -8.31 4.87
CA GLY A 140 -9.16 -7.36 3.76
C GLY A 140 -7.88 -6.54 3.59
N LEU A 141 -6.76 -6.94 4.20
CA LEU A 141 -5.44 -6.32 4.10
C LEU A 141 -4.51 -7.14 3.18
N THR A 142 -3.34 -6.60 2.88
CA THR A 142 -2.31 -7.28 2.07
C THR A 142 -0.91 -6.97 2.62
N VAL A 143 0.05 -7.86 2.36
CA VAL A 143 1.48 -7.62 2.68
C VAL A 143 2.04 -6.47 1.84
N GLY A 144 1.64 -6.40 0.56
CA GLY A 144 2.14 -5.42 -0.41
C GLY A 144 3.66 -5.44 -0.52
N SER A 145 4.29 -4.27 -0.46
CA SER A 145 5.74 -4.13 -0.53
C SER A 145 6.48 -4.62 0.72
N GLY A 146 5.80 -4.91 1.83
CA GLY A 146 6.43 -5.10 3.14
C GLY A 146 6.58 -3.80 3.94
N ALA A 147 6.13 -2.66 3.43
CA ALA A 147 6.13 -1.42 4.21
C ALA A 147 5.01 -1.44 5.27
N ILE A 148 5.38 -1.10 6.50
CA ILE A 148 4.52 -0.99 7.68
C ILE A 148 4.71 0.42 8.25
N LEU A 149 3.72 1.28 8.06
CA LEU A 149 3.73 2.62 8.63
C LEU A 149 2.84 2.63 9.87
N VAL A 150 3.44 2.94 11.02
CA VAL A 150 2.72 3.03 12.30
C VAL A 150 2.48 4.50 12.63
N VAL A 151 1.23 4.87 12.86
CA VAL A 151 0.83 6.25 13.15
C VAL A 151 0.13 6.29 14.50
N ASP A 152 0.56 7.19 15.37
CA ASP A 152 0.01 7.32 16.72
C ASP A 152 -1.19 8.27 16.82
N LYS A 153 -1.82 8.34 18.00
CA LYS A 153 -3.02 9.15 18.26
C LYS A 153 -2.84 10.67 18.12
N ARG A 154 -1.62 11.18 17.89
CA ARG A 154 -1.41 12.62 17.64
C ARG A 154 -1.83 13.04 16.23
N THR A 155 -2.01 12.08 15.32
CA THR A 155 -2.39 12.34 13.93
C THR A 155 -3.86 12.02 13.69
N SER A 156 -4.59 12.96 13.06
CA SER A 156 -5.97 12.73 12.61
C SER A 156 -6.00 11.76 11.42
N VAL A 157 -7.01 10.90 11.37
CA VAL A 157 -7.23 9.99 10.23
C VAL A 157 -7.52 10.81 8.96
N LEU A 158 -8.32 11.86 9.06
CA LEU A 158 -8.66 12.71 7.92
C LEU A 158 -7.43 13.47 7.37
N GLU A 159 -6.56 13.97 8.25
CA GLU A 159 -5.30 14.62 7.85
C GLU A 159 -4.33 13.63 7.20
N PHE A 160 -4.24 12.40 7.74
CA PHE A 160 -3.46 11.32 7.12
C PHE A 160 -3.95 10.99 5.71
N LEU A 161 -5.27 10.89 5.52
CA LEU A 161 -5.89 10.66 4.22
C LEU A 161 -5.65 11.82 3.27
N LYS A 162 -5.70 13.07 3.75
CA LYS A 162 -5.39 14.26 2.94
C LYS A 162 -3.96 14.22 2.42
N ALA A 163 -2.98 13.94 3.29
CA ALA A 163 -1.59 13.79 2.88
C ALA A 163 -1.38 12.65 1.87
N THR A 164 -2.07 11.52 2.08
CA THR A 164 -2.06 10.39 1.13
C THR A 164 -2.65 10.80 -0.22
N GLN A 165 -3.73 11.58 -0.21
CA GLN A 165 -4.42 12.07 -1.40
C GLN A 165 -3.59 13.09 -2.18
N GLU A 166 -2.82 13.92 -1.48
CA GLU A 166 -1.87 14.86 -2.09
C GLU A 166 -0.73 14.11 -2.78
N PHE A 167 -0.19 13.07 -2.13
CA PHE A 167 0.81 12.19 -2.75
C PHE A 167 0.30 11.59 -4.07
N PHE A 168 -0.91 11.00 -4.08
CA PHE A 168 -1.46 10.41 -5.31
C PHE A 168 -1.83 11.45 -6.37
N SER A 169 -2.25 12.64 -5.96
CA SER A 169 -2.48 13.77 -6.89
C SER A 169 -1.17 14.18 -7.57
N HIS A 170 -0.08 14.29 -6.80
CA HIS A 170 1.25 14.66 -7.30
C HIS A 170 1.87 13.57 -8.18
N GLU A 171 1.74 12.30 -7.77
CA GLU A 171 2.30 11.14 -8.47
C GLU A 171 1.46 10.65 -9.66
N SER A 172 0.29 11.24 -9.90
CA SER A 172 -0.55 10.90 -11.04
C SER A 172 0.14 11.29 -12.36
N CYS A 173 0.17 10.35 -13.32
CA CYS A 173 0.70 10.65 -14.66
C CYS A 173 -0.25 11.48 -15.53
N GLY A 174 -1.48 11.69 -15.06
CA GLY A 174 -2.54 12.45 -15.74
C GLY A 174 -3.18 11.77 -16.96
N GLN A 175 -2.88 10.50 -17.24
CA GLN A 175 -3.34 9.79 -18.45
C GLN A 175 -4.82 9.43 -18.41
N CYS A 176 -5.33 8.86 -17.30
CA CYS A 176 -6.73 8.48 -17.17
C CYS A 176 -7.50 9.49 -16.29
N THR A 177 -8.64 9.96 -16.80
CA THR A 177 -9.51 10.93 -16.11
C THR A 177 -9.93 10.49 -14.71
N PRO A 178 -10.30 9.22 -14.45
CA PRO A 178 -10.66 8.77 -13.10
C PRO A 178 -9.56 9.05 -12.08
N CYS A 179 -8.32 8.68 -12.37
CA CYS A 179 -7.18 8.96 -11.49
C CYS A 179 -6.85 10.46 -11.42
N ARG A 180 -6.85 11.18 -12.55
CA ARG A 180 -6.44 12.60 -12.58
C ARG A 180 -7.41 13.51 -11.84
N GLU A 181 -8.69 13.41 -12.16
CA GLU A 181 -9.72 14.29 -11.61
C GLU A 181 -10.32 13.72 -10.30
N GLY A 182 -10.40 12.39 -10.17
CA GLY A 182 -10.94 11.76 -8.97
C GLY A 182 -10.12 12.07 -7.73
N ASN A 183 -8.78 12.04 -7.85
CA ASN A 183 -7.88 12.43 -6.76
C ASN A 183 -8.12 13.88 -6.30
N LEU A 184 -8.30 14.81 -7.24
CA LEU A 184 -8.61 16.21 -6.95
C LEU A 184 -9.95 16.35 -6.22
N HIS A 185 -11.01 15.73 -6.73
CA HIS A 185 -12.34 15.83 -6.13
C HIS A 185 -12.42 15.21 -4.74
N ILE A 186 -11.75 14.08 -4.52
CA ILE A 186 -11.65 13.46 -3.20
C ILE A 186 -10.90 14.39 -2.24
N SER A 187 -9.79 15.00 -2.68
CA SER A 187 -9.02 15.96 -1.89
C SER A 187 -9.87 17.14 -1.41
N LEU A 188 -10.71 17.71 -2.29
CA LEU A 188 -11.62 18.81 -1.96
C LEU A 188 -12.74 18.38 -0.98
N ILE A 189 -13.19 17.13 -1.04
CA ILE A 189 -14.17 16.62 -0.08
C ILE A 189 -13.51 16.38 1.28
N LEU A 190 -12.28 15.86 1.31
CA LEU A 190 -11.54 15.68 2.56
C LEU A 190 -11.31 17.02 3.27
N ASP A 191 -11.04 18.11 2.54
CA ASP A 191 -10.95 19.45 3.13
C ASP A 191 -12.24 19.83 3.88
N LYS A 192 -13.40 19.60 3.27
CA LYS A 192 -14.70 19.83 3.94
C LYS A 192 -14.90 18.94 5.16
N CYS A 193 -14.38 17.71 5.15
CA CYS A 193 -14.48 16.81 6.28
C CYS A 193 -13.63 17.34 7.44
N ILE A 194 -12.40 17.79 7.17
CA ILE A 194 -11.49 18.40 8.15
C ILE A 194 -12.09 19.70 8.72
N GLU A 195 -12.73 20.52 7.88
CA GLU A 195 -13.38 21.78 8.30
C GLU A 195 -14.72 21.57 9.03
N GLY A 196 -15.26 20.35 9.05
CA GLY A 196 -16.58 20.05 9.62
C GLY A 196 -17.75 20.63 8.80
N THR A 197 -17.54 20.92 7.51
CA THR A 197 -18.55 21.48 6.59
C THR A 197 -19.10 20.47 5.59
N ALA A 198 -18.61 19.22 5.63
CA ALA A 198 -19.05 18.14 4.77
C ALA A 198 -20.52 17.77 5.01
N LYS A 199 -21.23 17.44 3.93
CA LYS A 199 -22.63 16.98 3.97
C LYS A 199 -22.68 15.49 3.67
N LYS A 200 -23.80 14.83 4.01
CA LYS A 200 -24.04 13.42 3.67
C LYS A 200 -23.80 13.09 2.18
N LYS A 201 -24.13 14.04 1.30
CA LYS A 201 -23.86 13.92 -0.14
C LYS A 201 -22.38 13.93 -0.48
N ASP A 202 -21.57 14.70 0.24
CA ASP A 202 -20.11 14.73 0.05
C ASP A 202 -19.51 13.37 0.44
N ILE A 203 -19.93 12.77 1.56
CA ILE A 203 -19.48 11.43 1.98
C ILE A 203 -19.91 10.34 0.98
N ALA A 204 -21.14 10.39 0.47
CA ALA A 204 -21.59 9.47 -0.58
C ALA A 204 -20.79 9.64 -1.88
N ASN A 205 -20.41 10.88 -2.23
CA ASN A 205 -19.58 11.15 -3.40
C ASN A 205 -18.14 10.66 -3.20
N LEU A 206 -17.59 10.79 -1.98
CA LEU A 206 -16.27 10.32 -1.60
C LEU A 206 -16.12 8.81 -1.92
N GLU A 207 -17.04 8.00 -1.42
CA GLU A 207 -17.07 6.55 -1.69
C GLU A 207 -17.31 6.24 -3.17
N LYS A 208 -18.24 6.96 -3.82
CA LYS A 208 -18.52 6.77 -5.24
C LYS A 208 -17.29 7.04 -6.10
N PHE A 209 -16.59 8.14 -5.88
CA PHE A 209 -15.40 8.49 -6.64
C PHE A 209 -14.26 7.50 -6.38
N ALA A 210 -14.09 7.08 -5.12
CA ALA A 210 -13.10 6.07 -4.77
C ALA A 210 -13.32 4.76 -5.53
N ASN A 211 -14.55 4.25 -5.58
CA ASN A 211 -14.88 3.03 -6.32
C ASN A 211 -14.70 3.20 -7.85
N ILE A 212 -15.14 4.32 -8.43
CA ILE A 212 -14.93 4.60 -9.86
C ILE A 212 -13.42 4.61 -10.20
N MET A 213 -12.59 5.19 -9.33
CA MET A 213 -11.14 5.17 -9.52
C MET A 213 -10.57 3.76 -9.48
N CYS A 214 -11.04 2.92 -8.53
CA CYS A 214 -10.62 1.52 -8.43
C CYS A 214 -10.96 0.74 -9.71
N ASP A 215 -12.17 0.93 -10.24
CA ASP A 215 -12.67 0.12 -11.36
C ASP A 215 -12.25 0.63 -12.75
N SER A 216 -11.94 1.92 -12.88
CA SER A 216 -11.79 2.58 -14.18
C SER A 216 -10.42 3.24 -14.39
N SER A 217 -9.46 3.04 -13.49
CA SER A 217 -8.09 3.51 -13.69
C SER A 217 -7.30 2.56 -14.58
N LEU A 218 -6.39 3.12 -15.39
CA LEU A 218 -5.63 2.34 -16.37
C LEU A 218 -4.52 1.46 -15.74
N CYS A 219 -4.04 1.84 -14.56
CA CYS A 219 -2.91 1.16 -13.91
C CYS A 219 -3.13 1.03 -12.40
N GLY A 220 -2.30 0.17 -11.80
CA GLY A 220 -2.36 -0.14 -10.36
C GLY A 220 -2.25 1.09 -9.46
N LEU A 221 -1.58 2.17 -9.86
CA LEU A 221 -1.54 3.40 -9.06
C LEU A 221 -2.94 3.99 -8.89
N GLY A 222 -3.69 4.16 -9.98
CA GLY A 222 -5.04 4.72 -9.90
C GLY A 222 -6.04 3.74 -9.27
N GLU A 223 -5.87 2.44 -9.52
CA GLU A 223 -6.69 1.38 -8.91
C GLU A 223 -6.53 1.35 -7.38
N THR A 224 -5.33 1.62 -6.87
CA THR A 224 -5.00 1.49 -5.44
C THR A 224 -4.87 2.82 -4.70
N ALA A 225 -4.93 3.97 -5.40
CA ALA A 225 -4.82 5.30 -4.81
C ALA A 225 -5.81 5.53 -3.65
N GLN A 226 -6.97 4.87 -3.73
CA GLN A 226 -8.06 5.03 -2.79
C GLN A 226 -8.16 3.89 -1.77
N SER A 227 -7.15 3.02 -1.69
CA SER A 227 -7.09 1.92 -0.73
C SER A 227 -7.12 2.41 0.71
N ALA A 228 -6.33 3.46 1.03
CA ALA A 228 -6.30 4.08 2.34
C ALA A 228 -7.67 4.67 2.70
N LEU A 229 -8.30 5.40 1.77
CA LEU A 229 -9.61 6.01 1.96
C LEU A 229 -10.71 4.97 2.22
N LEU A 230 -10.85 3.99 1.33
CA LEU A 230 -11.89 2.96 1.44
C LEU A 230 -11.72 2.10 2.70
N SER A 231 -10.47 1.80 3.08
CA SER A 231 -10.20 1.11 4.35
C SER A 231 -10.44 2.00 5.57
N ALA A 232 -10.19 3.31 5.48
CA ALA A 232 -10.54 4.25 6.54
C ALA A 232 -12.05 4.31 6.80
N MET A 233 -12.85 4.40 5.74
CA MET A 233 -14.32 4.39 5.84
C MET A 233 -14.85 3.08 6.47
N HIS A 234 -14.10 1.99 6.41
CA HIS A 234 -14.43 0.74 7.09
C HIS A 234 -14.03 0.74 8.57
N TRP A 235 -12.79 1.12 8.88
CA TRP A 235 -12.18 0.99 10.21
C TRP A 235 -12.46 2.16 11.15
N PHE A 236 -12.68 3.36 10.60
CA PHE A 236 -12.82 4.63 11.32
C PHE A 236 -14.09 5.35 10.84
N LYS A 237 -15.24 4.67 10.95
CA LYS A 237 -16.54 5.18 10.47
C LYS A 237 -16.90 6.51 11.12
N GLU A 238 -16.52 6.67 12.38
CA GLU A 238 -16.78 7.86 13.18
C GLU A 238 -16.18 9.13 12.55
N GLU A 239 -15.12 9.01 11.76
CA GLU A 239 -14.46 10.14 11.08
C GLU A 239 -15.29 10.69 9.91
N PHE A 240 -16.30 9.95 9.45
CA PHE A 240 -17.13 10.31 8.30
C PHE A 240 -18.61 10.54 8.69
N GLU A 241 -18.92 10.62 9.98
CA GLU A 241 -20.27 10.93 10.47
C GLU A 241 -20.55 12.44 10.34
N VAL A 242 -21.63 12.78 9.62
CA VAL A 242 -22.07 14.16 9.30
C VAL A 242 -23.58 14.34 9.44
#